data_AF-A0A8H4W3V8-F1
#
_entry.id   AF-A0A8H4W3V8-F1
#
_cell.length_a   1.000
_cell.length_b   1.000
_cell.length_c   1.000
_cell.angle_alpha   90.00
_cell.angle_beta   90.00
_cell.angle_gamma   90.00
#
_symmetry.space_group_name_H-M   'P 1'
#
loop_
_entity.id
_entity.type
_entity.pdbx_description
1 polymer ?
#
loop_
_entity_poly.entity_id
_entity_poly.type
_entity_poly.pdbx_seq_one_letter_code
_entity_poly.pdbx_strand_id
1 'polypeptide(L)'
;MALHKKYGPTVRIAPKEAMVSSPQSFRNIYGAGSNFRKSDWHLGTSDCGWRGPDDLDFLPEVNMEKYRMQRRAIEPAYTADAVKDYEENLDEILTKDIRIMHERAGRSVDLDMFLNMFAPVSNGPAQEPAATQTLLREYRSTRTQPSTDILAKLLSLQSMRPLLQGKDRWISSICLTNFGAGVETIAITVGTLIANVLSRPGCQECIHAEINEARKEGKLSLPPRIREV
;
A
#
# COMPACT_ATOMS: atom_id res chain seq x y z
N MET A 1 -6.69 -20.33 -16.21
CA MET A 1 -6.95 -20.32 -17.67
C MET A 1 -7.65 -21.58 -18.21
N ALA A 2 -7.36 -22.80 -17.72
CA ALA A 2 -7.94 -24.03 -18.29
C ALA A 2 -9.48 -24.09 -18.29
N LEU A 3 -10.14 -23.67 -17.20
CA LEU A 3 -11.61 -23.66 -17.11
C LEU A 3 -12.25 -22.69 -18.12
N HIS A 4 -11.70 -21.49 -18.27
CA HIS A 4 -12.20 -20.51 -19.23
C HIS A 4 -12.03 -20.95 -20.69
N LYS A 5 -10.98 -21.72 -21.00
CA LYS A 5 -10.82 -22.34 -22.32
C LYS A 5 -11.93 -23.36 -22.63
N LYS A 6 -12.41 -24.09 -21.61
CA LYS A 6 -13.41 -25.17 -21.78
C LYS A 6 -14.85 -24.66 -21.74
N TYR A 7 -15.17 -23.77 -20.81
CA TYR A 7 -16.55 -23.36 -20.50
C TYR A 7 -16.85 -21.91 -20.87
N GLY A 8 -15.87 -21.16 -21.37
CA GLY A 8 -16.03 -19.78 -21.79
C GLY A 8 -15.71 -18.73 -20.71
N PRO A 9 -16.06 -17.45 -20.95
CA PRO A 9 -15.60 -16.32 -20.14
C PRO A 9 -16.19 -16.26 -18.73
N THR A 10 -17.29 -16.96 -18.46
CA THR A 10 -17.93 -17.01 -17.14
C THR A 10 -18.15 -18.45 -16.74
N VAL A 11 -17.61 -18.85 -15.59
CA VAL A 11 -17.68 -20.23 -15.09
C VAL A 11 -18.19 -20.20 -13.65
N ARG A 12 -19.34 -20.84 -13.38
CA ARG A 12 -19.85 -21.01 -12.02
C ARG A 12 -19.01 -22.06 -11.29
N ILE A 13 -18.39 -21.68 -10.17
CA ILE A 13 -17.49 -22.56 -9.39
C ILE A 13 -18.12 -23.03 -8.06
N ALA A 14 -19.14 -22.32 -7.57
CA ALA A 14 -19.94 -22.70 -6.40
C ALA A 14 -21.39 -22.22 -6.57
N PRO A 15 -22.34 -22.61 -5.70
CA PRO A 15 -23.75 -22.20 -5.82
C PRO A 15 -23.98 -20.69 -5.94
N LYS A 16 -23.13 -19.88 -5.28
CA LYS A 16 -23.20 -18.40 -5.27
C LYS A 16 -21.92 -17.73 -5.78
N GLU A 17 -21.06 -18.47 -6.49
CA GLU A 17 -19.75 -17.96 -6.92
C GLU A 17 -19.50 -18.25 -8.40
N ALA A 18 -19.10 -17.23 -9.12
CA ALA A 18 -18.71 -17.31 -10.51
C ALA A 18 -17.31 -16.72 -10.70
N MET A 19 -16.48 -17.44 -11.43
CA MET A 19 -15.19 -16.98 -11.92
C MET A 19 -15.41 -16.35 -13.31
N VAL A 20 -14.91 -15.14 -13.51
CA VAL A 20 -15.07 -14.37 -14.75
C VAL A 20 -13.72 -13.99 -15.33
N SER A 21 -13.59 -14.08 -16.66
CA SER A 21 -12.42 -13.68 -17.43
C SER A 21 -12.89 -12.94 -18.69
N SER A 22 -13.36 -11.71 -18.49
CA SER A 22 -13.85 -10.83 -19.55
C SER A 22 -13.57 -9.36 -19.21
N PRO A 23 -13.06 -8.56 -20.17
CA PRO A 23 -12.90 -7.11 -19.98
C PRO A 23 -14.23 -6.39 -19.67
N GLN A 24 -15.34 -6.87 -20.22
CA GLN A 24 -16.65 -6.30 -19.92
C GLN A 24 -17.05 -6.57 -18.47
N SER A 25 -16.78 -7.79 -17.96
CA SER A 25 -17.04 -8.13 -16.56
C SER A 25 -16.19 -7.28 -15.61
N PHE A 26 -14.92 -7.01 -15.97
CA PHE A 26 -14.07 -6.11 -15.19
C PHE A 26 -14.69 -4.71 -15.06
N ARG A 27 -15.16 -4.12 -16.17
CA ARG A 27 -15.85 -2.82 -16.14
C ARG A 27 -17.16 -2.88 -15.34
N ASN A 28 -17.93 -3.95 -15.47
CA ASN A 28 -19.19 -4.08 -14.75
C ASN A 28 -18.97 -4.21 -13.23
N ILE A 29 -17.91 -4.90 -12.80
CA ILE A 29 -17.60 -5.16 -11.39
C ILE A 29 -16.85 -3.97 -10.75
N TYR A 30 -15.77 -3.51 -11.39
CA TYR A 30 -14.84 -2.51 -10.83
C TYR A 30 -14.99 -1.11 -11.44
N GLY A 31 -15.83 -0.93 -12.46
CA GLY A 31 -16.00 0.36 -13.12
C GLY A 31 -16.64 1.42 -12.22
N ALA A 32 -16.41 2.68 -12.56
CA ALA A 32 -17.04 3.80 -11.87
C ALA A 32 -18.58 3.69 -11.95
N GLY A 33 -19.25 3.88 -10.81
CA GLY A 33 -20.70 3.72 -10.71
C GLY A 33 -21.18 2.26 -10.63
N SER A 34 -20.28 1.29 -10.55
CA SER A 34 -20.65 -0.10 -10.28
C SER A 34 -21.40 -0.23 -8.96
N ASN A 35 -22.46 -1.04 -8.99
CA ASN A 35 -23.24 -1.44 -7.81
C ASN A 35 -22.72 -2.74 -7.18
N PHE A 36 -21.63 -3.32 -7.70
CA PHE A 36 -20.99 -4.47 -7.06
C PHE A 36 -20.30 -4.03 -5.77
N ARG A 37 -20.85 -4.47 -4.64
CA ARG A 37 -20.25 -4.29 -3.32
C ARG A 37 -19.37 -5.48 -2.94
N LYS A 38 -18.52 -5.28 -1.94
CA LYS A 38 -17.84 -6.38 -1.25
C LYS A 38 -18.88 -7.37 -0.70
N SER A 39 -18.59 -8.65 -0.85
CA SER A 39 -19.37 -9.73 -0.27
C SER A 39 -19.05 -9.90 1.20
N ASP A 40 -19.92 -10.63 1.90
CA ASP A 40 -19.81 -10.93 3.33
C ASP A 40 -18.55 -11.72 3.68
N TRP A 41 -17.86 -12.31 2.69
CA TRP A 41 -16.53 -12.90 2.84
C TRP A 41 -15.52 -11.93 3.49
N HIS A 42 -15.62 -10.63 3.17
CA HIS A 42 -14.72 -9.61 3.74
C HIS A 42 -15.00 -9.30 5.22
N LEU A 43 -16.13 -9.73 5.78
CA LEU A 43 -16.37 -9.59 7.21
C LEU A 43 -15.34 -10.42 8.00
N GLY A 44 -14.94 -11.58 7.48
CA GLY A 44 -13.95 -12.46 8.10
C GLY A 44 -12.51 -11.95 8.05
N THR A 45 -12.22 -10.92 7.24
CA THR A 45 -10.86 -10.34 7.13
C THR A 45 -10.57 -9.26 8.18
N SER A 46 -11.52 -9.00 9.08
CA SER A 46 -11.36 -8.13 10.24
C SER A 46 -11.93 -8.84 11.48
N ASP A 47 -12.62 -8.12 12.34
CA ASP A 47 -13.26 -8.62 13.55
C ASP A 47 -14.54 -9.44 13.27
N CYS A 48 -14.63 -10.15 12.14
CA CYS A 48 -15.74 -11.07 11.81
C CYS A 48 -17.14 -10.45 11.95
N GLY A 49 -17.28 -9.13 11.79
CA GLY A 49 -18.54 -8.41 11.98
C GLY A 49 -18.97 -8.18 13.43
N TRP A 50 -18.13 -8.50 14.43
CA TRP A 50 -18.43 -8.31 15.86
C TRP A 50 -18.37 -6.85 16.32
N ARG A 51 -18.05 -5.91 15.42
CA ARG A 51 -17.93 -4.49 15.76
C ARG A 51 -19.23 -3.72 15.61
N GLY A 52 -19.34 -2.66 16.39
CA GLY A 52 -20.47 -1.74 16.35
C GLY A 52 -20.57 -0.97 15.03
N PRO A 53 -21.76 -0.42 14.70
CA PRO A 53 -22.02 0.28 13.44
C PRO A 53 -21.15 1.52 13.24
N ASP A 54 -20.66 2.12 14.33
CA ASP A 54 -19.86 3.36 14.32
C ASP A 54 -18.36 3.14 14.06
N ASP A 55 -17.89 1.89 13.97
CA ASP A 55 -16.48 1.61 13.70
C ASP A 55 -16.11 1.88 12.23
N LEU A 56 -14.92 2.42 11.97
CA LEU A 56 -14.47 2.74 10.61
C LEU A 56 -13.30 1.85 10.23
N ASP A 57 -13.52 1.00 9.23
CA ASP A 57 -12.52 0.12 8.65
C ASP A 57 -12.79 -0.03 7.15
N PHE A 58 -11.78 0.05 6.29
CA PHE A 58 -11.96 -0.08 4.84
C PHE A 58 -12.07 -1.53 4.38
N LEU A 59 -11.42 -2.47 5.07
CA LEU A 59 -11.28 -3.85 4.61
C LEU A 59 -12.63 -4.59 4.59
N PRO A 60 -13.41 -4.62 5.69
CA PRO A 60 -14.69 -5.33 5.74
C PRO A 60 -15.88 -4.49 5.29
N GLU A 61 -15.72 -3.19 5.00
CA GLU A 61 -16.86 -2.29 4.77
C GLU A 61 -17.64 -2.68 3.52
N VAL A 62 -18.85 -3.18 3.74
CA VAL A 62 -19.81 -3.56 2.69
C VAL A 62 -20.79 -2.43 2.39
N ASN A 63 -20.96 -1.45 3.30
CA ASN A 63 -21.79 -0.28 3.07
C ASN A 63 -21.03 0.74 2.21
N MET A 64 -21.42 0.86 0.94
CA MET A 64 -20.76 1.73 -0.02
C MET A 64 -20.88 3.22 0.31
N GLU A 65 -21.92 3.65 1.02
CA GLU A 65 -22.04 5.04 1.49
C GLU A 65 -20.99 5.32 2.57
N LYS A 66 -20.91 4.44 3.58
CA LYS A 66 -19.90 4.53 4.63
C LYS A 66 -18.48 4.42 4.09
N TYR A 67 -18.22 3.51 3.15
CA TYR A 67 -16.94 3.42 2.44
C TYR A 67 -16.57 4.73 1.72
N ARG A 68 -17.51 5.34 0.99
CA ARG A 68 -17.26 6.61 0.29
C ARG A 68 -16.98 7.74 1.26
N MET A 69 -17.69 7.81 2.38
CA MET A 69 -17.43 8.79 3.44
C MET A 69 -16.03 8.63 4.03
N GLN A 70 -15.64 7.39 4.38
CA GLN A 70 -14.29 7.09 4.87
C GLN A 70 -13.23 7.46 3.84
N ARG A 71 -13.44 7.09 2.57
CA ARG A 71 -12.47 7.35 1.49
C ARG A 71 -12.26 8.84 1.27
N ARG A 72 -13.34 9.64 1.27
CA ARG A 72 -13.24 11.10 1.17
C ARG A 72 -12.54 11.72 2.39
N ALA A 73 -12.70 11.15 3.57
CA ALA A 73 -12.05 11.65 4.78
C ALA A 73 -10.52 11.46 4.74
N ILE A 74 -10.05 10.34 4.18
CA ILE A 74 -8.64 9.98 4.12
C ILE A 74 -7.91 10.44 2.85
N GLU A 75 -8.65 10.68 1.76
CA GLU A 75 -8.11 11.09 0.45
C GLU A 75 -6.99 12.14 0.51
N PRO A 76 -7.07 13.22 1.33
CA PRO A 76 -6.01 14.24 1.37
C PRO A 76 -4.63 13.72 1.79
N ALA A 77 -4.55 12.59 2.49
CA ALA A 77 -3.27 11.99 2.87
C ALA A 77 -2.57 11.26 1.70
N TYR A 78 -3.28 10.99 0.60
CA TYR A 78 -2.78 10.20 -0.53
C TYR A 78 -2.77 10.97 -1.85
N THR A 79 -2.88 12.30 -1.83
CA THR A 79 -2.74 13.10 -3.04
C THR A 79 -1.28 13.10 -3.51
N ALA A 80 -1.06 13.34 -4.81
CA ALA A 80 0.30 13.44 -5.36
C ALA A 80 1.15 14.48 -4.61
N ASP A 81 0.55 15.60 -4.20
CA ASP A 81 1.23 16.61 -3.40
C ASP A 81 1.53 16.12 -1.99
N ALA A 82 0.61 15.40 -1.34
CA ALA A 82 0.86 14.85 0.00
C ALA A 82 1.98 13.80 0.01
N VAL A 83 2.13 13.04 -1.08
CA VAL A 83 3.19 12.04 -1.24
C VAL A 83 4.58 12.68 -1.35
N LYS A 84 4.68 13.89 -1.91
CA LYS A 84 5.96 14.63 -1.98
C LYS A 84 6.52 14.91 -0.59
N ASP A 85 5.67 15.11 0.41
CA ASP A 85 6.10 15.36 1.79
C ASP A 85 6.79 14.15 2.44
N TYR A 86 6.63 12.95 1.87
CA TYR A 86 7.30 11.73 2.32
C TYR A 86 8.67 11.51 1.69
N GLU A 87 9.02 12.28 0.67
CA GLU A 87 10.21 12.06 -0.16
C GLU A 87 11.50 12.04 0.66
N GLU A 88 11.70 12.99 1.57
CA GLU A 88 12.90 13.05 2.40
C GLU A 88 13.05 11.81 3.31
N ASN A 89 11.94 11.33 3.87
CA ASN A 89 11.93 10.11 4.68
C ASN A 89 12.21 8.87 3.83
N LEU A 90 11.71 8.84 2.58
CA LEU A 90 11.98 7.75 1.63
C LEU A 90 13.45 7.74 1.19
N ASP A 91 14.03 8.91 0.89
CA ASP A 91 15.42 9.06 0.47
C ASP A 91 16.38 8.54 1.56
N GLU A 92 16.10 8.80 2.84
CA GLU A 92 16.89 8.29 3.96
C GLU A 92 16.89 6.75 3.98
N ILE A 93 15.70 6.13 3.87
CA ILE A 93 15.54 4.67 3.87
C ILE A 93 16.21 4.06 2.65
N LEU A 94 15.95 4.59 1.45
CA LEU A 94 16.54 4.11 0.21
C LEU A 94 18.08 4.20 0.22
N THR A 95 18.64 5.28 0.77
CA THR A 95 20.10 5.43 0.91
C THR A 95 20.69 4.33 1.79
N LYS A 96 20.01 3.99 2.89
CA LYS A 96 20.41 2.89 3.77
C LYS A 96 20.31 1.54 3.06
N ASP A 97 19.25 1.31 2.30
CA ASP A 97 19.02 0.05 1.58
C ASP A 97 20.06 -0.15 0.47
N ILE A 98 20.36 0.89 -0.31
CA ILE A 98 21.42 0.89 -1.33
C ILE A 98 22.78 0.61 -0.69
N ARG A 99 23.07 1.20 0.48
CA ARG A 99 24.31 0.90 1.22
C ARG A 99 24.38 -0.58 1.58
N ILE A 100 23.31 -1.18 2.08
CA ILE A 100 23.23 -2.61 2.40
C ILE A 100 23.44 -3.47 1.14
N MET A 101 22.88 -3.05 0.00
CA MET A 101 23.12 -3.73 -1.29
C MET A 101 24.60 -3.71 -1.67
N HIS A 102 25.28 -2.56 -1.53
CA HIS A 102 26.72 -2.44 -1.81
C HIS A 102 27.57 -3.28 -0.86
N GLU A 103 27.27 -3.28 0.44
CA GLU A 103 27.98 -4.09 1.44
C GLU A 103 27.88 -5.60 1.17
N ARG A 104 26.81 -6.03 0.48
CA ARG A 104 26.55 -7.42 0.12
C ARG A 104 26.95 -7.78 -1.32
N ALA A 105 27.57 -6.86 -2.05
CA ALA A 105 27.99 -7.09 -3.43
C ALA A 105 28.88 -8.33 -3.56
N GLY A 106 28.67 -9.11 -4.63
CA GLY A 106 29.39 -10.37 -4.87
C GLY A 106 28.84 -11.59 -4.12
N ARG A 107 27.76 -11.45 -3.35
CA ARG A 107 27.05 -12.56 -2.71
C ARG A 107 25.74 -12.86 -3.42
N SER A 108 25.37 -14.14 -3.50
CA SER A 108 24.01 -14.54 -3.88
C SER A 108 23.06 -14.24 -2.72
N VAL A 109 21.94 -13.59 -3.01
CA VAL A 109 20.90 -13.28 -2.04
C VAL A 109 19.55 -13.77 -2.57
N ASP A 110 18.71 -14.25 -1.66
CA ASP A 110 17.30 -14.49 -1.96
C ASP A 110 16.60 -13.13 -2.05
N LEU A 111 16.12 -12.77 -3.25
CA LEU A 111 15.47 -11.48 -3.50
C LEU A 111 14.15 -11.33 -2.75
N ASP A 112 13.41 -12.42 -2.52
CA ASP A 112 12.14 -12.38 -1.80
C ASP A 112 12.40 -12.06 -0.32
N MET A 113 13.32 -12.80 0.31
CA MET A 113 13.72 -12.52 1.70
C MET A 113 14.34 -11.13 1.85
N PHE A 114 15.17 -10.72 0.89
CA PHE A 114 15.92 -9.47 0.96
C PHE A 114 15.01 -8.24 0.80
N LEU A 115 14.03 -8.28 -0.10
CA LEU A 115 13.11 -7.16 -0.32
C LEU A 115 12.03 -7.07 0.75
N ASN A 116 11.59 -8.19 1.32
CA ASN A 116 10.71 -8.19 2.49
C ASN A 116 11.39 -7.58 3.74
N MET A 117 12.73 -7.61 3.82
CA MET A 117 13.50 -7.00 4.92
C MET A 117 13.61 -5.46 4.81
N PHE A 118 13.52 -4.91 3.59
CA PHE A 118 13.53 -3.45 3.37
C PHE A 118 12.19 -2.79 3.65
N ALA A 119 11.14 -3.59 3.63
CA ALA A 119 9.86 -3.13 4.11
C ALA A 119 9.87 -3.11 5.65
N PRO A 120 9.38 -2.03 6.29
CA PRO A 120 9.45 -1.90 7.74
C PRO A 120 8.79 -3.12 8.39
N VAL A 121 9.64 -3.86 9.12
CA VAL A 121 9.37 -5.11 9.82
C VAL A 121 7.96 -5.14 10.40
N SER A 122 7.09 -5.95 9.78
CA SER A 122 5.74 -6.26 10.25
C SER A 122 5.70 -7.11 11.52
N ASN A 123 6.84 -7.41 12.14
CA ASN A 123 6.95 -8.27 13.33
C ASN A 123 6.99 -7.48 14.65
N GLY A 124 6.32 -6.32 14.70
CA GLY A 124 6.15 -5.52 15.90
C GLY A 124 4.78 -5.75 16.58
N PRO A 125 4.63 -5.40 17.87
CA PRO A 125 3.44 -5.65 18.70
C PRO A 125 2.16 -4.90 18.27
N ALA A 126 2.13 -4.32 17.06
CA ALA A 126 1.05 -3.50 16.52
C ALA A 126 -0.27 -4.26 16.25
N GLN A 127 -0.32 -5.56 16.55
CA GLN A 127 -1.56 -6.34 16.53
C GLN A 127 -2.35 -6.24 17.86
N GLU A 128 -1.76 -5.71 18.95
CA GLU A 128 -2.48 -5.50 20.21
C GLU A 128 -3.06 -4.06 20.34
N PRO A 129 -4.36 -3.93 20.69
CA PRO A 129 -4.99 -2.62 20.93
C PRO A 129 -4.34 -1.80 22.05
N ALA A 130 -3.85 -2.47 23.10
CA ALA A 130 -3.18 -1.83 24.23
C ALA A 130 -1.78 -1.30 23.87
N ALA A 131 -1.04 -2.05 23.04
CA ALA A 131 0.23 -1.61 22.49
C ALA A 131 0.03 -0.38 21.59
N THR A 132 -1.06 -0.33 20.82
CA THR A 132 -1.26 0.78 19.88
C THR A 132 -1.57 2.12 20.57
N GLN A 133 -2.39 2.14 21.63
CA GLN A 133 -2.61 3.37 22.40
C GLN A 133 -1.33 3.85 23.08
N THR A 134 -0.52 2.90 23.56
CA THR A 134 0.77 3.19 24.18
C THR A 134 1.73 3.79 23.15
N LEU A 135 1.84 3.19 21.96
CA LEU A 135 2.66 3.70 20.86
C LEU A 135 2.19 5.07 20.35
N LEU A 136 0.88 5.30 20.23
CA LEU A 136 0.34 6.62 19.85
C LEU A 136 0.63 7.68 20.93
N ARG A 137 0.56 7.30 22.20
CA ARG A 137 0.90 8.19 23.32
C ARG A 137 2.39 8.49 23.37
N GLU A 138 3.23 7.47 23.18
CA GLU A 138 4.68 7.61 23.06
C GLU A 138 5.04 8.52 21.89
N TYR A 139 4.52 8.25 20.70
CA TYR A 139 4.70 9.09 19.51
C TYR A 139 4.28 10.54 19.75
N ARG A 140 3.15 10.77 20.43
CA ARG A 140 2.72 12.13 20.82
C ARG A 140 3.66 12.80 21.82
N SER A 141 4.30 12.01 22.71
CA SER A 141 5.16 12.52 23.80
C SER A 141 6.62 12.73 23.43
N THR A 142 7.17 11.91 22.53
CA THR A 142 8.58 11.96 22.11
C THR A 142 8.83 12.95 20.98
N ARG A 143 7.76 13.50 20.40
CA ARG A 143 7.83 14.34 19.22
C ARG A 143 8.19 15.78 19.55
N THR A 144 9.41 16.15 19.19
CA THR A 144 9.97 17.50 19.30
C THR A 144 9.91 18.30 18.00
N GLN A 145 9.65 17.66 16.84
CA GLN A 145 9.56 18.32 15.53
C GLN A 145 8.28 17.97 14.75
N PRO A 146 7.82 18.82 13.81
CA PRO A 146 6.70 18.50 12.93
C PRO A 146 7.11 17.44 11.91
N SER A 147 6.74 16.17 12.14
CA SER A 147 6.90 15.12 11.12
C SER A 147 5.85 15.25 10.02
N THR A 148 6.28 15.01 8.78
CA THR A 148 5.46 14.92 7.57
C THR A 148 4.99 13.50 7.25
N ASP A 149 5.30 12.51 8.09
CA ASP A 149 4.97 11.10 7.87
C ASP A 149 3.45 10.80 7.79
N ILE A 150 3.10 9.61 7.29
CA ILE A 150 1.70 9.20 7.12
C ILE A 150 0.92 9.21 8.44
N LEU A 151 1.55 8.82 9.56
CA LEU A 151 0.91 8.80 10.86
C LEU A 151 0.58 10.22 11.34
N ALA A 152 1.48 11.17 11.13
CA ALA A 152 1.25 12.59 11.41
C ALA A 152 0.07 13.15 10.60
N LYS A 153 -0.02 12.79 9.31
CA LYS A 153 -1.16 13.18 8.47
C LYS A 153 -2.47 12.55 8.95
N LEU A 154 -2.46 11.26 9.32
CA LEU A 154 -3.65 10.58 9.84
C LEU A 154 -4.13 11.18 11.16
N LEU A 155 -3.21 11.51 12.07
CA LEU A 155 -3.51 12.23 13.31
C LEU A 155 -4.12 13.62 13.05
N SER A 156 -3.59 14.34 12.07
CA SER A 156 -4.13 15.64 11.65
C SER A 156 -5.54 15.51 11.05
N LEU A 157 -5.77 14.51 10.19
CA LEU A 157 -7.10 14.26 9.63
C LEU A 157 -8.11 13.86 10.72
N GLN A 158 -7.67 13.06 11.70
CA GLN A 158 -8.51 12.66 12.82
C GLN A 158 -9.00 13.87 13.64
N SER A 159 -8.13 14.85 13.89
CA SER A 159 -8.51 16.04 14.67
C SER A 159 -9.40 17.01 13.88
N MET A 160 -9.14 17.18 12.57
CA MET A 160 -9.85 18.15 11.74
C MET A 160 -11.20 17.67 11.20
N ARG A 161 -11.41 16.35 11.06
CA ARG A 161 -12.61 15.79 10.43
C ARG A 161 -13.61 15.31 11.50
N PRO A 162 -14.83 15.88 11.58
CA PRO A 162 -15.83 15.45 12.55
C PRO A 162 -16.12 13.95 12.55
N LEU A 163 -16.10 13.32 11.37
CA LEU A 163 -16.29 11.87 11.22
C LEU A 163 -15.22 11.02 11.95
N LEU A 164 -14.01 11.55 12.10
CA LEU A 164 -12.83 10.83 12.60
C LEU A 164 -12.47 11.20 14.04
N GLN A 165 -13.03 12.27 14.59
CA GLN A 165 -12.69 12.76 15.92
C GLN A 165 -12.91 11.67 16.98
N GLY A 166 -11.88 11.45 17.81
CA GLY A 166 -11.89 10.45 18.89
C GLY A 166 -11.73 8.99 18.42
N LYS A 167 -11.59 8.71 17.12
CA LYS A 167 -11.45 7.34 16.59
C LYS A 167 -9.97 6.92 16.53
N ASP A 168 -9.33 6.71 17.68
CA ASP A 168 -7.91 6.30 17.72
C ASP A 168 -7.67 4.93 17.06
N ARG A 169 -8.64 4.01 17.18
CA ARG A 169 -8.57 2.69 16.52
C ARG A 169 -8.61 2.79 14.99
N TRP A 170 -9.23 3.82 14.43
CA TRP A 170 -9.23 4.04 12.99
C TRP A 170 -7.79 4.30 12.51
N ILE A 171 -7.01 5.14 13.22
CA ILE A 171 -5.60 5.38 12.89
C ILE A 171 -4.83 4.05 12.88
N SER A 172 -5.02 3.24 13.93
CA SER A 172 -4.41 1.91 14.04
C SER A 172 -4.76 1.00 12.86
N SER A 173 -6.05 0.93 12.50
CA SER A 173 -6.56 0.12 11.40
C SER A 173 -5.96 0.55 10.06
N ILE A 174 -5.90 1.86 9.80
CA ILE A 174 -5.28 2.40 8.57
C ILE A 174 -3.79 2.08 8.54
N CYS A 175 -3.05 2.35 9.62
CA CYS A 175 -1.62 2.03 9.67
C CYS A 175 -1.39 0.53 9.46
N LEU A 176 -2.13 -0.33 10.14
CA LEU A 176 -2.03 -1.78 9.99
C LEU A 176 -2.36 -2.22 8.56
N THR A 177 -3.37 -1.64 7.92
CA THR A 177 -3.72 -1.99 6.53
C THR A 177 -2.64 -1.54 5.56
N ASN A 178 -2.12 -0.32 5.72
CA ASN A 178 -1.06 0.21 4.87
C ASN A 178 0.24 -0.60 4.98
N PHE A 179 0.68 -0.90 6.20
CA PHE A 179 1.93 -1.61 6.42
C PHE A 179 1.76 -3.12 6.32
N GLY A 180 0.66 -3.69 6.79
CA GLY A 180 0.42 -5.13 6.72
C GLY A 180 0.16 -5.61 5.29
N ALA A 181 -0.78 -4.99 4.57
CA ALA A 181 -1.12 -5.42 3.22
C ALA A 181 -0.27 -4.74 2.12
N GLY A 182 0.21 -3.52 2.36
CA GLY A 182 0.98 -2.76 1.37
C GLY A 182 2.43 -3.22 1.23
N VAL A 183 3.06 -3.65 2.31
CA VAL A 183 4.49 -4.04 2.31
C VAL A 183 4.74 -5.25 1.41
N GLU A 184 4.01 -6.34 1.61
CA GLU A 184 4.22 -7.58 0.86
C GLU A 184 3.96 -7.38 -0.63
N THR A 185 2.93 -6.60 -0.97
CA THR A 185 2.57 -6.29 -2.36
C THR A 185 3.61 -5.41 -3.05
N ILE A 186 4.26 -4.49 -2.32
CA ILE A 186 5.38 -3.70 -2.85
C ILE A 186 6.62 -4.59 -3.03
N ALA A 187 6.98 -5.39 -2.03
CA ALA A 187 8.15 -6.27 -2.06
C ALA A 187 8.08 -7.24 -3.25
N ILE A 188 6.95 -7.92 -3.43
CA ILE A 188 6.77 -8.85 -4.56
C ILE A 188 6.80 -8.11 -5.91
N THR A 189 6.26 -6.89 -6.00
CA THR A 189 6.25 -6.10 -7.23
C THR A 189 7.66 -5.66 -7.61
N VAL A 190 8.41 -5.08 -6.67
CA VAL A 190 9.81 -4.66 -6.88
C VAL A 190 10.69 -5.87 -7.16
N GLY A 191 10.52 -6.97 -6.44
CA GLY A 191 11.28 -8.20 -6.65
C GLY A 191 11.03 -8.80 -8.02
N THR A 192 9.76 -8.85 -8.43
CA THR A 192 9.39 -9.30 -9.78
C THR A 192 9.98 -8.37 -10.84
N LEU A 193 9.94 -7.04 -10.64
CA LEU A 193 10.53 -6.07 -11.58
C LEU A 193 12.04 -6.32 -11.74
N ILE A 194 12.79 -6.37 -10.64
CA ILE A 194 14.24 -6.60 -10.64
C ILE A 194 14.56 -7.94 -11.31
N ALA A 195 13.87 -9.02 -10.93
CA ALA A 195 14.07 -10.33 -11.52
C ALA A 195 13.82 -10.34 -13.04
N ASN A 196 12.78 -9.64 -13.50
CA ASN A 196 12.44 -9.54 -14.92
C ASN A 196 13.45 -8.71 -15.73
N VAL A 197 14.07 -7.70 -15.13
CA VAL A 197 15.16 -6.92 -15.74
C VAL A 197 16.44 -7.74 -15.81
N LEU A 198 16.85 -8.38 -14.71
CA LEU A 198 18.09 -9.14 -14.64
C LEU A 198 18.07 -10.41 -15.48
N SER A 199 16.89 -11.05 -15.63
CA SER A 199 16.78 -12.31 -16.37
C SER A 199 16.69 -12.13 -17.89
N ARG A 200 16.61 -10.88 -18.39
CA ARG A 200 16.46 -10.59 -19.83
C ARG A 200 17.67 -9.79 -20.34
N PRO A 201 18.51 -10.39 -21.21
CA PRO A 201 19.64 -9.69 -21.81
C PRO A 201 19.20 -8.40 -22.51
N GLY A 202 19.94 -7.30 -22.31
CA GLY A 202 19.65 -6.01 -22.91
C GLY A 202 18.70 -5.11 -22.12
N CYS A 203 17.86 -5.66 -21.24
CA CYS A 203 16.90 -4.84 -20.48
C CYS A 203 17.58 -3.88 -19.51
N GLN A 204 18.61 -4.34 -18.81
CA GLN A 204 19.35 -3.48 -17.88
C GLN A 204 20.08 -2.36 -18.61
N GLU A 205 20.71 -2.66 -19.74
CA GLU A 205 21.41 -1.70 -20.58
C GLU A 205 20.46 -0.64 -21.13
N CYS A 206 19.28 -1.03 -21.62
CA CYS A 206 18.24 -0.11 -22.07
C CYS A 206 17.78 0.83 -20.95
N ILE A 207 17.47 0.30 -19.77
CA ILE A 207 17.03 1.12 -18.62
C ILE A 207 18.14 2.10 -18.21
N HIS A 208 19.38 1.64 -18.13
CA HIS A 208 20.52 2.52 -17.82
C HIS A 208 20.70 3.60 -18.88
N ALA A 209 20.55 3.27 -20.16
CA ALA A 209 20.63 4.24 -21.25
C ALA A 209 19.52 5.30 -21.15
N GLU A 210 18.27 4.91 -20.92
CA GLU A 210 17.13 5.82 -20.74
C GLU A 210 17.33 6.78 -19.57
N ILE A 211 17.76 6.26 -18.40
CA ILE A 211 18.05 7.08 -17.21
C ILE A 211 19.20 8.07 -17.50
N ASN A 212 20.26 7.61 -18.17
CA ASN A 212 21.40 8.46 -18.50
C ASN A 212 21.04 9.54 -19.52
N GLU A 213 20.21 9.22 -20.52
CA GLU A 213 19.72 10.18 -21.51
C GLU A 213 18.88 11.27 -20.83
N ALA A 214 17.90 10.88 -20.02
CA ALA A 214 17.06 11.80 -19.27
C ALA A 214 17.87 12.72 -18.34
N ARG A 215 18.95 12.21 -17.74
CA ARG A 215 19.89 13.03 -16.94
C ARG A 215 20.67 14.01 -17.79
N LYS A 216 21.19 13.61 -18.95
CA LYS A 216 21.90 14.52 -19.88
C LYS A 216 21.01 15.65 -20.36
N GLU A 217 19.73 15.37 -20.58
CA GLU A 217 18.72 16.35 -20.95
C GLU A 217 18.25 17.24 -19.78
N GLY A 218 18.74 16.99 -18.55
CA GLY A 218 18.34 17.73 -17.36
C GLY A 218 16.92 17.43 -16.86
N LYS A 219 16.32 16.31 -17.30
CA LYS A 219 14.96 15.89 -16.90
C LYS A 219 14.92 15.14 -15.57
N LEU A 220 16.03 14.52 -15.16
CA LEU A 220 16.15 13.76 -13.90
C LEU A 220 17.38 14.20 -13.11
N SER A 221 17.23 14.33 -11.78
CA SER A 221 18.36 14.51 -10.86
C SER A 221 18.96 13.18 -10.38
N LEU A 222 19.99 13.26 -9.54
CA LEU A 222 20.59 12.12 -8.84
C LEU A 222 20.76 12.46 -7.35
N PRO A 223 19.98 11.85 -6.44
CA PRO A 223 18.85 10.94 -6.70
C PRO A 223 17.70 11.66 -7.45
N PRO A 224 16.88 10.94 -8.24
CA PRO A 224 15.71 11.52 -8.89
C PRO A 224 14.67 11.96 -7.86
N ARG A 225 13.94 13.03 -8.16
CA ARG A 225 12.86 13.53 -7.29
C ARG A 225 11.49 13.10 -7.80
N ILE A 226 10.53 12.86 -6.91
CA ILE A 226 9.13 12.51 -7.24
C ILE A 226 8.50 13.56 -8.17
N ARG A 227 8.90 14.82 -8.06
CA ARG A 227 8.41 15.91 -8.92
C ARG A 227 8.92 15.86 -10.38
N GLU A 228 9.92 15.03 -10.66
CA GLU A 228 10.58 14.92 -11.97
C GLU A 228 10.01 13.76 -12.81
N VAL A 229 9.13 12.95 -12.23
CA VAL A 229 8.53 11.74 -12.81
C VAL A 229 7.02 11.91 -12.94
#